data_AF-A0A015UAA9-F1
#
_entry.id   AF-A0A015UAA9-F1
#
_cell.length_a   1.000
_cell.length_b   1.000
_cell.length_c   1.000
_cell.angle_alpha   90.00
_cell.angle_beta   90.00
_cell.angle_gamma   90.00
#
_symmetry.space_group_name_H-M   'P 1'
#
loop_
_entity.id
_entity.type
_entity.pdbx_description
1 polymer ?
#
loop_
_entity_poly.entity_id
_entity_poly.type
_entity_poly.pdbx_seq_one_letter_code
_entity_poly.pdbx_strand_id
1 'polypeptide(L)'
;MQEVDTFLPVQNRVIEREGKRIERERLLLPRMVFVHISRQEMAAVRSTLNVYDFLRDRSTGAPTCIPDAQMADFRYMLDYSQDQVILTGESIPKGTRVVVAKGDLQGLRGELVRYNNKYHILVRIDMFGSAMVTIPASYVRKEK
;
A
#
# COMPACT_ATOMS: atom_id res chain seq x y z
N MET A 1 14.94 21.27 11.44
CA MET A 1 14.29 19.95 11.33
C MET A 1 14.95 19.24 10.16
N GLN A 2 15.44 18.03 10.36
CA GLN A 2 15.85 17.17 9.25
C GLN A 2 14.58 16.88 8.43
N GLU A 3 14.69 16.93 7.11
CA GLU A 3 13.61 16.54 6.21
C GLU A 3 13.50 15.01 6.28
N VAL A 4 12.43 14.52 6.90
CA VAL A 4 12.12 13.10 7.00
C VAL A 4 11.36 12.71 5.74
N ASP A 5 11.82 11.71 5.00
CA ASP A 5 11.06 11.14 3.88
C ASP A 5 9.78 10.52 4.45
N THR A 6 8.65 11.11 4.09
CA THR A 6 7.33 10.72 4.56
C THR A 6 6.45 10.32 3.40
N PHE A 7 5.55 9.38 3.67
CA PHE A 7 4.54 8.96 2.72
C PHE A 7 3.19 8.81 3.40
N LEU A 8 2.23 9.61 2.93
CA LEU A 8 0.84 9.52 3.32
C LEU A 8 0.11 8.65 2.29
N PRO A 9 -0.50 7.51 2.68
CA PRO A 9 -1.17 6.61 1.75
C PRO A 9 -2.53 7.18 1.33
N VAL A 10 -2.48 8.17 0.43
CA VAL A 10 -3.64 8.73 -0.25
C VAL A 10 -3.89 7.97 -1.56
N GLN A 11 -5.15 7.79 -1.89
CA GLN A 11 -5.56 7.39 -3.22
C GLN A 11 -6.34 8.54 -3.87
N ASN A 12 -5.88 8.97 -5.04
CA ASN A 12 -6.59 9.93 -5.86
C ASN A 12 -7.68 9.21 -6.65
N ARG A 13 -8.89 9.77 -6.66
CA ARG A 13 -9.97 9.27 -7.50
C ARG A 13 -10.65 10.38 -8.24
N VAL A 14 -10.96 10.11 -9.50
CA VAL A 14 -11.90 10.90 -10.27
C VAL A 14 -13.29 10.32 -10.04
N ILE A 15 -14.16 11.09 -9.37
CA ILE A 15 -15.59 10.77 -9.28
C ILE A 15 -16.35 11.66 -10.24
N GLU A 16 -17.42 11.14 -10.83
CA GLU A 16 -18.36 11.97 -11.58
C GLU A 16 -19.48 12.44 -10.65
N ARG A 17 -19.69 13.76 -10.58
CA ARG A 17 -20.78 14.37 -9.82
C ARG A 17 -21.39 15.48 -10.66
N GLU A 18 -22.69 15.38 -10.91
CA GLU A 18 -23.46 16.38 -11.69
C GLU A 18 -22.82 16.67 -13.07
N GLY A 19 -22.31 15.62 -13.73
CA GLY A 19 -21.65 15.72 -15.04
C GLY A 19 -20.23 16.31 -15.01
N LYS A 20 -19.68 16.61 -13.83
CA LYS A 20 -18.31 17.08 -13.66
C LYS A 20 -17.41 15.98 -13.09
N ARG A 21 -16.21 15.87 -13.65
CA ARG A 21 -15.13 15.06 -13.08
C ARG A 21 -14.51 15.83 -11.91
N ILE A 22 -14.56 15.25 -10.72
CA ILE A 22 -14.00 15.81 -9.49
C ILE A 22 -12.91 14.87 -9.00
N GLU A 23 -11.69 15.38 -8.89
CA GLU A 23 -10.61 14.69 -8.20
C GLU A 23 -10.82 14.79 -6.69
N ARG A 24 -10.78 13.64 -6.02
CA ARG A 24 -10.89 13.54 -4.57
C ARG A 24 -9.80 12.63 -4.05
N GLU A 25 -9.01 13.16 -3.14
CA GLU A 25 -8.06 12.37 -2.37
C GLU A 25 -8.80 11.64 -1.25
N ARG A 26 -8.46 10.36 -1.05
CA ARG A 26 -8.93 9.57 0.08
C ARG A 26 -7.74 8.96 0.81
N LEU A 27 -7.66 9.21 2.11
CA LEU A 27 -6.76 8.48 3.00
C LEU A 27 -7.18 7.00 3.07
N LEU A 28 -6.26 6.10 2.75
CA LEU A 28 -6.45 4.67 3.00
C LEU A 28 -6.22 4.32 4.47
N LEU A 29 -5.29 5.04 5.13
CA LEU A 29 -4.99 4.88 6.54
C LEU A 29 -5.12 6.21 7.26
N PRO A 30 -6.30 6.49 7.82
CA PRO A 30 -6.45 7.63 8.72
C PRO A 30 -5.45 7.53 9.87
N ARG A 31 -4.76 8.66 10.16
CA ARG A 31 -3.87 8.82 11.32
C ARG A 31 -2.57 8.00 11.26
N MET A 32 -2.18 7.49 10.08
CA MET A 32 -0.89 6.81 9.89
C MET A 32 -0.10 7.49 8.76
N VAL A 33 1.21 7.62 8.99
CA VAL A 33 2.18 8.12 8.01
C VAL A 33 3.34 7.14 8.00
N PHE A 34 3.80 6.76 6.81
CA PHE A 34 5.01 5.98 6.64
C PHE A 34 6.21 6.91 6.62
N VAL A 35 7.30 6.50 7.26
CA VAL A 35 8.54 7.27 7.31
C VAL A 35 9.71 6.38 6.90
N HIS A 36 10.65 6.93 6.14
CA HIS A 36 11.90 6.25 5.80
C HIS A 36 13.03 6.92 6.58
N ILE A 37 13.47 6.25 7.64
CA ILE A 37 14.41 6.78 8.63
C ILE A 37 15.36 5.70 9.12
N SER A 38 16.51 6.13 9.61
CA SER A 38 17.43 5.30 10.38
C SER A 38 16.95 5.10 11.83
N ARG A 39 17.55 4.12 12.52
CA ARG A 39 17.26 3.87 13.96
C ARG A 39 17.60 5.08 14.85
N GLN A 40 18.58 5.89 14.46
CA GLN A 40 19.04 7.05 15.24
C GLN A 40 18.01 8.19 15.21
N GLU A 41 17.24 8.30 14.13
CA GLU A 41 16.23 9.36 13.92
C GLU A 41 14.90 9.05 14.62
N MET A 42 14.70 7.83 15.10
CA MET A 42 13.43 7.38 15.71
C MET A 42 13.03 8.22 16.93
N ALA A 43 13.99 8.59 17.77
CA ALA A 43 13.72 9.41 18.95
C ALA A 43 13.21 10.80 18.54
N ALA A 44 13.83 11.41 17.54
CA ALA A 44 13.42 12.72 17.03
C ALA A 44 12.01 12.69 16.41
N VAL A 45 11.71 11.67 15.59
CA VAL A 45 10.37 11.49 15.00
C VAL A 45 9.32 11.27 16.08
N ARG A 46 9.60 10.44 17.09
CA ARG A 46 8.67 10.20 18.21
C ARG A 46 8.38 11.46 19.03
N SER A 47 9.36 12.36 19.15
CA SER A 47 9.19 13.65 19.83
C SER A 47 8.49 14.72 19.00
N THR A 48 8.12 14.43 17.75
CA THR A 48 7.39 15.37 16.90
C THR A 48 5.95 15.55 17.41
N LEU A 49 5.47 16.80 17.42
CA LEU A 49 4.11 17.13 17.87
C LEU A 49 3.06 16.30 17.11
N ASN A 50 2.08 15.77 17.83
CA ASN A 50 0.99 14.92 17.32
C ASN A 50 1.40 13.54 16.77
N VAL A 51 2.67 13.15 16.90
CA VAL A 51 3.09 11.76 16.73
C VAL A 51 2.80 11.00 18.01
N TYR A 52 2.00 9.93 17.91
CA TYR A 52 1.64 9.11 19.08
C TYR A 52 2.74 8.08 19.41
N ASP A 53 3.00 7.14 18.50
CA ASP A 53 4.12 6.18 18.58
C ASP A 53 4.29 5.51 17.19
N PHE A 54 5.35 4.74 17.02
CA PHE A 54 5.47 3.80 15.92
C PHE A 54 4.52 2.62 16.13
N LEU A 55 4.01 2.06 15.02
CA LEU A 55 3.37 0.75 15.06
C LEU A 55 4.41 -0.28 15.55
N ARG A 56 4.01 -1.16 16.47
CA ARG A 56 4.89 -2.16 17.07
C ARG A 56 4.42 -3.56 16.72
N ASP A 57 5.39 -4.42 16.45
CA ASP A 57 5.19 -5.86 16.42
C ASP A 57 4.83 -6.35 17.83
N ARG A 58 3.72 -7.07 17.95
CA ARG A 58 3.24 -7.60 19.23
C ARG A 58 4.12 -8.73 19.78
N SER A 59 4.87 -9.42 18.93
CA SER A 59 5.72 -10.53 19.33
C SER A 59 7.09 -10.07 19.84
N THR A 60 7.67 -9.05 19.22
CA THR A 60 9.01 -8.54 19.56
C THR A 60 8.98 -7.22 20.35
N GLY A 61 7.86 -6.50 20.34
CA GLY A 61 7.74 -5.14 20.90
C GLY A 61 8.49 -4.07 20.10
N ALA A 62 9.20 -4.47 19.04
CA ALA A 62 9.98 -3.59 18.20
C ALA A 62 9.07 -2.79 17.25
N PRO A 63 9.47 -1.58 16.85
CA PRO A 63 8.82 -0.85 15.78
C PRO A 63 8.75 -1.68 14.49
N THR A 64 7.60 -1.65 13.83
CA THR A 64 7.35 -2.33 12.57
C THR A 64 8.20 -1.70 11.46
N CYS A 65 9.08 -2.49 10.84
CA CYS A 65 9.84 -2.11 9.66
C CYS A 65 9.26 -2.82 8.42
N ILE A 66 8.94 -2.04 7.39
CA ILE A 66 8.46 -2.55 6.10
C ILE A 66 9.65 -2.55 5.13
N PRO A 67 9.92 -3.66 4.41
CA PRO A 67 10.97 -3.70 3.40
C PRO A 67 10.75 -2.68 2.28
N ASP A 68 11.83 -2.03 1.82
CA ASP A 68 11.77 -0.97 0.79
C ASP A 68 11.07 -1.42 -0.49
N ALA A 69 11.32 -2.66 -0.94
CA ALA A 69 10.68 -3.21 -2.13
C ALA A 69 9.14 -3.30 -1.97
N GLN A 70 8.65 -3.70 -0.80
CA GLN A 70 7.22 -3.77 -0.53
C GLN A 70 6.59 -2.38 -0.45
N MET A 71 7.30 -1.42 0.15
CA MET A 71 6.86 -0.03 0.19
C MET A 71 6.82 0.57 -1.23
N ALA A 72 7.81 0.28 -2.07
CA ALA A 72 7.83 0.72 -3.47
C ALA A 72 6.66 0.15 -4.28
N ASP A 73 6.38 -1.16 -4.15
CA ASP A 73 5.23 -1.79 -4.80
C ASP A 73 3.90 -1.22 -4.29
N PHE A 74 3.79 -0.92 -2.99
CA PHE A 74 2.59 -0.31 -2.41
C PHE A 74 2.38 1.13 -2.89
N ARG A 75 3.43 1.96 -2.89
CA ARG A 75 3.39 3.32 -3.45
C ARG A 75 2.97 3.29 -4.92
N TYR A 76 3.62 2.42 -5.72
CA TYR A 76 3.29 2.23 -7.13
C TYR A 76 1.82 1.82 -7.32
N MET A 77 1.32 0.87 -6.52
CA MET A 77 -0.10 0.50 -6.58
C MET A 77 -1.01 1.69 -6.32
N LEU A 78 -0.70 2.56 -5.35
CA LEU A 78 -1.54 3.72 -5.02
C LEU A 78 -1.52 4.80 -6.10
N ASP A 79 -0.34 5.07 -6.66
CA ASP A 79 -0.16 6.12 -7.65
C ASP A 79 -0.84 5.79 -8.99
N TYR A 80 -0.84 4.53 -9.39
CA TYR A 80 -1.27 4.11 -10.73
C TYR A 80 -2.61 3.36 -10.76
N SER A 81 -3.16 2.91 -9.63
CA SER A 81 -4.46 2.21 -9.61
C SER A 81 -5.63 3.15 -9.92
N GLN A 82 -6.34 2.88 -11.01
CA GLN A 82 -7.63 3.53 -11.31
C GLN A 82 -8.77 2.98 -10.44
N ASP A 83 -8.70 1.70 -10.08
CA ASP A 83 -9.67 1.02 -9.23
C ASP A 83 -9.37 1.24 -7.74
N GLN A 84 -10.36 0.95 -6.90
CA GLN A 84 -10.20 1.02 -5.45
C GLN A 84 -9.11 0.08 -4.94
N VAL A 85 -8.08 0.65 -4.33
CA VAL A 85 -7.16 -0.12 -3.49
C VAL A 85 -7.87 -0.42 -2.17
N ILE A 86 -7.91 -1.71 -1.83
CA ILE A 86 -8.42 -2.24 -0.59
C ILE A 86 -7.21 -2.60 0.27
N LEU A 87 -7.17 -2.05 1.48
CA LEU A 87 -6.16 -2.36 2.46
C LEU A 87 -6.82 -3.19 3.56
N THR A 88 -6.32 -4.39 3.80
CA THR A 88 -6.90 -5.34 4.74
C THR A 88 -5.85 -5.93 5.66
N GLY A 89 -6.23 -6.12 6.93
CA GLY A 89 -5.48 -6.92 7.89
C GLY A 89 -5.90 -8.40 7.90
N GLU A 90 -6.86 -8.79 7.05
CA GLU A 90 -7.29 -10.18 6.93
C GLU A 90 -6.15 -11.08 6.43
N SER A 91 -6.11 -12.30 6.96
CA SER A 91 -5.17 -13.32 6.48
C SER A 91 -5.63 -13.84 5.12
N ILE A 92 -5.08 -13.26 4.05
CA ILE A 92 -5.35 -13.71 2.68
C ILE A 92 -4.44 -14.90 2.36
N PRO A 93 -5.02 -16.07 1.99
CA PRO A 93 -4.24 -17.24 1.57
C PRO A 93 -3.24 -16.90 0.48
N LYS A 94 -2.11 -17.62 0.45
CA LYS A 94 -1.06 -17.40 -0.53
C LYS A 94 -1.61 -17.54 -1.95
N GLY A 95 -1.41 -16.50 -2.77
CA GLY A 95 -1.80 -16.46 -4.16
C GLY A 95 -0.73 -16.98 -5.10
N THR A 96 -0.98 -16.81 -6.40
CA THR A 96 0.02 -17.12 -7.44
C THR A 96 0.91 -15.91 -7.67
N ARG A 97 2.25 -16.07 -7.59
CA ARG A 97 3.18 -14.99 -7.92
C ARG A 97 3.06 -14.62 -9.41
N VAL A 98 2.81 -13.34 -9.66
CA VAL A 98 2.59 -12.80 -11.00
C VAL A 98 3.22 -11.42 -11.14
N VAL A 99 3.42 -11.02 -12.38
CA VAL A 99 3.69 -9.63 -12.76
C VAL A 99 2.59 -9.14 -13.68
N VAL A 100 2.15 -7.90 -13.49
CA VAL A 100 1.19 -7.24 -14.38
C VAL A 100 1.86 -6.97 -15.72
N ALA A 101 1.27 -7.47 -16.80
CA ALA A 101 1.81 -7.41 -18.14
C ALA A 101 1.29 -6.22 -18.96
N LYS A 102 0.15 -5.62 -18.58
CA LYS A 102 -0.47 -4.50 -19.31
C LYS A 102 -1.41 -3.68 -18.41
N GLY A 103 -1.77 -2.48 -18.88
CA GLY A 103 -2.59 -1.50 -18.13
C GLY A 103 -1.73 -0.63 -17.21
N ASP A 104 -2.38 0.22 -16.41
CA ASP A 104 -1.68 1.25 -15.62
C ASP A 104 -0.75 0.67 -14.55
N LEU A 105 -1.04 -0.56 -14.10
CA LEU A 105 -0.20 -1.28 -13.14
C LEU A 105 0.89 -2.14 -13.80
N GLN A 106 1.14 -2.02 -15.11
CA GLN A 106 2.16 -2.81 -15.79
C GLN A 106 3.52 -2.75 -15.08
N GLY A 107 4.13 -3.92 -14.87
CA GLY A 107 5.39 -4.06 -14.13
C GLY A 107 5.24 -4.33 -12.63
N LEU A 108 4.07 -4.05 -12.04
CA LEU A 108 3.81 -4.35 -10.63
C LEU A 108 3.89 -5.86 -10.38
N ARG A 109 4.66 -6.26 -9.36
CA ARG A 109 4.79 -7.64 -8.90
C ARG A 109 3.90 -7.87 -7.69
N GLY A 110 3.35 -9.08 -7.57
CA GLY A 110 2.48 -9.40 -6.46
C GLY A 110 1.91 -10.81 -6.53
N GLU A 111 0.87 -11.04 -5.75
CA GLU A 111 0.12 -12.29 -5.74
C GLU A 111 -1.24 -12.09 -6.42
N LEU A 112 -1.53 -12.92 -7.42
CA LEU A 112 -2.89 -13.03 -7.95
C LEU A 112 -3.71 -13.86 -6.96
N VAL A 113 -4.74 -13.23 -6.40
CA VAL A 113 -5.70 -13.85 -5.48
C VAL A 113 -7.12 -13.68 -5.97
N ARG A 114 -8.01 -14.54 -5.50
CA ARG A 114 -9.46 -14.37 -5.69
C ARG A 114 -10.07 -13.91 -4.38
N TYR A 115 -10.68 -12.74 -4.38
CA TYR A 115 -11.32 -12.13 -3.21
C TYR A 115 -12.65 -11.51 -3.65
N ASN A 116 -13.72 -11.68 -2.88
CA ASN A 116 -15.07 -11.22 -3.23
C ASN A 116 -15.48 -11.52 -4.70
N ASN A 117 -15.27 -12.77 -5.14
CA ASN A 117 -15.54 -13.27 -6.49
C ASN A 117 -14.79 -12.60 -7.66
N LYS A 118 -13.85 -11.69 -7.39
CA LYS A 118 -13.01 -11.04 -8.41
C LYS A 118 -11.54 -11.44 -8.25
N TYR A 119 -10.77 -11.24 -9.32
CA TYR A 119 -9.32 -11.35 -9.27
C TYR A 119 -8.72 -10.04 -8.80
N HIS A 120 -7.73 -10.13 -7.93
CA HIS A 120 -6.98 -8.99 -7.42
C HIS A 120 -5.48 -9.27 -7.53
N ILE A 121 -4.72 -8.22 -7.84
CA ILE A 121 -3.28 -8.21 -7.56
C ILE A 121 -3.09 -7.74 -6.13
N LEU A 122 -2.39 -8.54 -5.33
CA LEU A 122 -2.13 -8.31 -3.92
C LEU A 122 -0.64 -8.03 -3.69
N VAL A 123 -0.35 -6.93 -3.00
CA VAL A 123 0.96 -6.59 -2.46
C VAL A 123 0.92 -6.82 -0.95
N ARG A 124 1.82 -7.66 -0.45
CA ARG A 124 1.98 -7.89 0.99
C ARG A 124 2.84 -6.77 1.57
N ILE A 125 2.38 -6.20 2.67
CA ILE A 125 3.07 -5.18 3.44
C ILE A 125 3.34 -5.82 4.79
N ASP A 126 4.52 -6.39 4.95
CA ASP A 126 4.87 -7.19 6.12
C ASP A 126 4.60 -6.40 7.40
N MET A 127 4.10 -7.11 8.41
CA MET A 127 3.76 -6.57 9.73
C MET A 127 2.65 -5.50 9.73
N PHE A 128 2.08 -5.18 8.58
CA PHE A 128 1.01 -4.19 8.43
C PHE A 128 -0.28 -4.81 7.86
N GLY A 129 -0.20 -5.57 6.77
CA GLY A 129 -1.36 -6.19 6.13
C GLY A 129 -1.14 -6.48 4.65
N SER A 130 -2.23 -6.40 3.87
CA SER A 130 -2.20 -6.58 2.41
C SER A 130 -2.96 -5.47 1.71
N ALA A 131 -2.35 -4.90 0.67
CA ALA A 131 -3.02 -4.00 -0.26
C ALA A 131 -3.40 -4.79 -1.52
N MET A 132 -4.62 -4.60 -2.00
CA MET A 132 -5.09 -5.28 -3.20
C MET A 132 -6.00 -4.40 -4.05
N VAL A 133 -5.90 -4.57 -5.36
CA VAL A 133 -6.74 -3.87 -6.33
C VAL A 133 -7.24 -4.86 -7.37
N THR A 134 -8.47 -4.64 -7.84
CA THR A 134 -9.09 -5.53 -8.83
C THR A 134 -8.26 -5.51 -10.10
N ILE A 135 -8.06 -6.68 -10.72
CA ILE A 135 -7.35 -6.79 -11.99
C ILE A 135 -7.96 -7.90 -12.85
N PRO A 136 -8.11 -7.72 -14.17
CA PRO A 136 -8.47 -8.82 -15.05
C PRO A 136 -7.36 -9.88 -15.06
N ALA A 137 -7.72 -11.17 -14.96
CA ALA A 137 -6.74 -12.25 -14.99
C ALA A 137 -5.89 -12.27 -16.28
N SER A 138 -6.43 -11.76 -17.40
CA SER A 138 -5.71 -11.64 -18.67
C SER A 138 -4.65 -10.52 -18.69
N TYR A 139 -4.55 -9.71 -17.63
CA TYR A 139 -3.57 -8.63 -17.52
C TYR A 139 -2.28 -9.08 -16.83
N VAL A 140 -2.26 -10.28 -16.26
CA VAL A 140 -1.11 -10.79 -15.50
C VAL A 140 -0.47 -11.98 -16.19
N ARG A 141 0.82 -12.17 -15.93
CA ARG A 141 1.57 -13.37 -16.31
C ARG A 141 2.25 -13.95 -15.08
N LYS A 142 2.42 -15.28 -15.05
CA LYS A 142 3.19 -15.94 -13.99
C LYS A 142 4.61 -15.37 -13.97
N GLU A 143 5.08 -15.08 -12.76
CA GLU A 143 6.48 -14.75 -12.54
C GLU A 143 7.31 -16.02 -12.80
N LYS A 144 8.42 -15.86 -13.54
CA LYS A 144 9.32 -16.97 -13.88
C LYS A 144 10.33 -17.19 -12.76
#